data_AF-A0A2V7Q2E4-F1
#
_entry.id   AF-A0A2V7Q2E4-F1
#
_cell.length_a   1.000
_cell.length_b   1.000
_cell.length_c   1.000
_cell.angle_alpha   90.00
_cell.angle_beta   90.00
_cell.angle_gamma   90.00
#
_symmetry.space_group_name_H-M   'P 1'
#
loop_
_entity.id
_entity.type
_entity.pdbx_description
1 polymer ?
#
loop_
_entity_poly.entity_id
_entity_poly.type
_entity_poly.pdbx_seq_one_letter_code
_entity_poly.pdbx_strand_id
1 'polypeptide(L)'
;MGPASAAASRRERARPPACSAGRRREQAAAAAERNAGAPGLRRTAAGAGSASAPSGPTALASRSNPSPGAPMSRLGSVIVGVLAVLSAAPCGAQAPTPRGGAAIVGTWRLESIVDTLPDGSLYSWLGARPTGEIRYDATGHMAVQFMRDPRPTVAAGTARQATPQELRVVYDGYYAYFGRYRLSGRGDSVTHFIEASLHPEEVGSVYRRAVRVDGDRLFITSQFIDATDRVLHRRFLKFNRVR
;
A
#
# COMPACT_ATOMS: atom_id res chain seq x y z
N MET A 1 44.79 66.58 -15.48
CA MET A 1 46.13 66.70 -14.87
C MET A 1 46.12 65.95 -13.55
N GLY A 2 47.00 64.95 -13.39
CA GLY A 2 47.52 64.45 -12.10
C GLY A 2 46.60 63.61 -11.20
N PRO A 3 46.91 62.32 -10.92
CA PRO A 3 46.04 61.38 -10.22
C PRO A 3 46.31 61.29 -8.70
N ALA A 4 45.33 60.81 -7.93
CA ALA A 4 45.53 60.32 -6.57
C ALA A 4 45.43 58.79 -6.54
N SER A 5 46.56 58.18 -6.24
CA SER A 5 46.79 56.76 -5.98
C SER A 5 46.04 56.29 -4.73
N ALA A 6 45.33 55.17 -4.81
CA ALA A 6 44.82 54.45 -3.64
C ALA A 6 45.21 52.97 -3.77
N ALA A 7 46.01 52.53 -2.80
CA ALA A 7 46.63 51.23 -2.72
C ALA A 7 45.60 50.09 -2.55
N ALA A 8 45.84 49.01 -3.29
CA ALA A 8 45.11 47.75 -3.19
C ALA A 8 45.52 46.98 -1.94
N SER A 9 44.57 46.64 -1.06
CA SER A 9 44.75 45.61 -0.04
C SER A 9 44.14 44.28 -0.52
N ARG A 10 45.04 43.31 -0.68
CA ARG A 10 44.80 41.95 -1.16
C ARG A 10 44.04 41.16 -0.08
N ARG A 11 42.75 40.88 -0.29
CA ARG A 11 42.01 39.93 0.56
C ARG A 11 42.46 38.50 0.27
N GLU A 12 43.17 37.93 1.23
CA GLU A 12 43.60 36.53 1.25
C GLU A 12 42.38 35.62 1.46
N ARG A 13 42.12 34.72 0.50
CA ARG A 13 41.06 33.71 0.62
C ARG A 13 41.56 32.57 1.49
N ALA A 14 40.94 32.37 2.65
CA ALA A 14 41.15 31.20 3.48
C ALA A 14 40.66 29.93 2.74
N ARG A 15 41.54 28.92 2.63
CA ARG A 15 41.21 27.57 2.18
C ARG A 15 40.39 26.85 3.26
N PRO A 16 39.34 26.09 2.92
CA PRO A 16 38.67 25.22 3.89
C PRO A 16 39.54 23.98 4.18
N PRO A 17 39.54 23.47 5.42
CA PRO A 17 40.26 22.26 5.75
C PRO A 17 39.57 21.03 5.15
N ALA A 18 40.36 20.21 4.47
CA ALA A 18 40.02 18.83 4.16
C ALA A 18 40.12 17.99 5.44
N CYS A 19 39.08 17.19 5.72
CA CYS A 19 39.13 15.80 6.22
C CYS A 19 37.93 15.47 7.13
N SER A 20 37.08 14.53 6.70
CA SER A 20 36.60 13.42 7.55
C SER A 20 35.73 12.45 6.75
N ALA A 21 36.30 11.87 5.69
CA ALA A 21 35.73 10.70 5.03
C ALA A 21 35.78 9.42 5.91
N GLY A 22 36.29 9.51 7.16
CA GLY A 22 36.43 8.38 8.09
C GLY A 22 35.23 8.11 9.02
N ARG A 23 34.34 9.09 9.30
CA ARG A 23 33.25 8.89 10.29
C ARG A 23 31.97 8.25 9.75
N ARG A 24 31.92 7.96 8.44
CA ARG A 24 30.74 7.36 7.79
C ARG A 24 30.73 5.81 7.86
N ARG A 25 31.83 5.18 8.30
CA ARG A 25 31.91 3.71 8.50
C ARG A 25 31.76 3.26 9.96
N GLU A 26 32.09 4.08 10.95
CA GLU A 26 31.92 3.71 12.37
C GLU A 26 30.49 3.91 12.90
N GLN A 27 29.72 4.87 12.38
CA GLN A 27 28.34 5.09 12.84
C GLN A 27 27.32 4.10 12.26
N ALA A 28 27.68 3.36 11.20
CA ALA A 28 26.88 2.25 10.68
C ALA A 28 27.01 0.97 11.52
N ALA A 29 28.05 0.86 12.36
CA ALA A 29 28.28 -0.29 13.24
C ALA A 29 27.68 -0.09 14.65
N ALA A 30 27.54 1.16 15.12
CA ALA A 30 27.06 1.45 16.48
C ALA A 30 25.52 1.32 16.67
N ALA A 31 24.75 1.15 15.58
CA ALA A 31 23.30 0.91 15.63
C ALA A 31 22.93 -0.58 15.75
N ALA A 32 23.92 -1.49 15.65
CA ALA A 32 23.69 -2.94 15.66
C ALA A 32 23.79 -3.61 17.03
N GLU A 33 24.19 -2.90 18.10
CA GLU A 33 24.52 -3.54 19.39
C GLU A 33 23.58 -3.24 20.57
N ARG A 34 22.41 -2.61 20.38
CA ARG A 34 21.55 -2.20 21.51
C ARG A 34 20.21 -2.90 21.65
N ASN A 35 20.03 -4.07 21.05
CA ASN A 35 18.87 -4.93 21.34
C ASN A 35 19.27 -6.41 21.45
N ALA A 36 20.35 -6.66 22.21
CA ALA A 36 20.66 -7.99 22.71
C ALA A 36 20.13 -8.13 24.15
N GLY A 37 19.09 -8.95 24.30
CA GLY A 37 18.66 -9.53 25.56
C GLY A 37 17.33 -10.26 25.37
N ALA A 38 17.11 -11.51 25.72
CA ALA A 38 17.96 -12.62 26.17
C ALA A 38 17.14 -13.92 25.88
N PRO A 39 17.74 -15.13 25.87
CA PRO A 39 17.15 -16.32 25.26
C PRO A 39 16.45 -17.25 26.27
N GLY A 40 15.50 -18.06 25.79
CA GLY A 40 15.13 -19.30 26.47
C GLY A 40 13.71 -19.79 26.22
N LEU A 41 13.55 -20.79 25.35
CA LEU A 41 13.07 -22.13 25.73
C LEU A 41 12.98 -23.03 24.48
N ARG A 42 13.85 -24.03 24.47
CA ARG A 42 13.77 -25.18 23.56
C ARG A 42 12.48 -25.96 23.86
N ARG A 43 11.81 -26.43 22.80
CA ARG A 43 11.20 -27.76 22.81
C ARG A 43 11.26 -28.39 21.43
N THR A 44 11.51 -29.69 21.48
CA THR A 44 12.00 -30.61 20.46
C THR A 44 10.89 -31.37 19.75
N ALA A 45 11.26 -31.98 18.60
CA ALA A 45 10.69 -33.20 18.00
C ALA A 45 9.33 -33.03 17.29
N ALA A 46 8.95 -33.76 16.23
CA ALA A 46 9.59 -34.74 15.33
C ALA A 46 8.53 -35.11 14.24
N GLY A 47 8.98 -35.76 13.16
CA GLY A 47 8.15 -36.58 12.24
C GLY A 47 7.62 -35.82 11.02
N ALA A 48 8.13 -35.99 9.79
CA ALA A 48 8.18 -37.20 8.94
C ALA A 48 6.79 -37.72 8.56
N GLY A 49 6.50 -37.76 7.24
CA GLY A 49 5.27 -38.36 6.71
C GLY A 49 5.02 -38.04 5.23
N SER A 50 5.83 -38.65 4.36
CA SER A 50 5.66 -38.71 2.91
C SER A 50 4.55 -39.70 2.51
N ALA A 51 4.25 -39.72 1.19
CA ALA A 51 3.55 -40.76 0.41
C ALA A 51 2.02 -40.62 0.29
N SER A 52 1.33 -40.97 -0.81
CA SER A 52 1.64 -41.31 -2.21
C SER A 52 0.27 -41.52 -2.88
N ALA A 53 0.20 -41.32 -4.21
CA ALA A 53 -0.94 -41.70 -5.06
C ALA A 53 -1.16 -43.24 -5.12
N PRO A 54 -2.25 -43.73 -5.75
CA PRO A 54 -2.10 -44.11 -7.16
C PRO A 54 -3.32 -43.94 -8.11
N SER A 55 -2.94 -44.05 -9.38
CA SER A 55 -3.56 -44.09 -10.73
C SER A 55 -4.85 -44.88 -11.04
N GLY A 56 -5.71 -44.26 -11.88
CA GLY A 56 -6.31 -44.79 -13.14
C GLY A 56 -7.52 -45.76 -13.10
N PRO A 57 -8.21 -46.05 -14.24
CA PRO A 57 -7.97 -45.59 -15.62
C PRO A 57 -9.22 -45.10 -16.44
N THR A 58 -8.88 -44.68 -17.66
CA THR A 58 -9.57 -44.18 -18.87
C THR A 58 -10.82 -44.92 -19.38
N ALA A 59 -11.77 -44.18 -20.00
CA ALA A 59 -12.61 -44.67 -21.09
C ALA A 59 -12.96 -43.55 -22.10
N LEU A 60 -12.78 -43.86 -23.39
CA LEU A 60 -12.89 -42.99 -24.56
C LEU A 60 -14.15 -43.37 -25.37
N ALA A 61 -14.85 -42.35 -25.88
CA ALA A 61 -15.66 -42.26 -27.11
C ALA A 61 -16.64 -43.38 -27.53
N SER A 62 -17.88 -43.01 -27.86
CA SER A 62 -18.34 -42.89 -29.27
C SER A 62 -19.82 -42.44 -29.32
N ARG A 63 -20.15 -41.45 -30.15
CA ARG A 63 -21.54 -41.09 -30.51
C ARG A 63 -21.73 -41.31 -32.01
N SER A 64 -22.80 -42.00 -32.35
CA SER A 64 -23.26 -42.29 -33.70
C SER A 64 -24.24 -41.22 -34.22
N ASN A 65 -24.23 -41.03 -35.54
CA ASN A 65 -25.30 -40.45 -36.36
C ASN A 65 -25.49 -41.44 -37.55
N PRO A 66 -26.69 -41.55 -38.18
CA PRO A 66 -27.00 -40.66 -39.31
C PRO A 66 -28.50 -40.33 -39.54
N SER A 67 -28.71 -39.33 -40.41
CA SER A 67 -29.94 -38.88 -41.14
C SER A 67 -30.45 -39.96 -42.16
N PRO A 68 -31.50 -39.80 -43.03
CA PRO A 68 -32.02 -38.56 -43.68
C PRO A 68 -33.54 -38.50 -44.02
N GLY A 69 -33.98 -37.39 -44.64
CA GLY A 69 -34.95 -37.43 -45.77
C GLY A 69 -36.29 -36.67 -45.62
N ALA A 70 -36.39 -35.51 -46.29
CA ALA A 70 -37.66 -34.82 -46.63
C ALA A 70 -38.34 -35.46 -47.88
N PRO A 71 -39.60 -35.16 -48.27
CA PRO A 71 -39.88 -33.92 -49.04
C PRO A 71 -41.32 -33.29 -48.98
N MET A 72 -41.39 -32.04 -49.50
CA MET A 72 -42.45 -31.32 -50.25
C MET A 72 -43.79 -30.81 -49.64
N SER A 73 -43.82 -29.47 -49.50
CA SER A 73 -44.80 -28.45 -49.99
C SER A 73 -46.32 -28.70 -50.00
N ARG A 74 -47.09 -27.73 -49.46
CA ARG A 74 -48.01 -26.83 -50.20
C ARG A 74 -48.59 -25.71 -49.30
N LEU A 75 -48.88 -24.58 -49.93
CA LEU A 75 -49.28 -23.27 -49.39
C LEU A 75 -50.52 -23.27 -48.48
N GLY A 76 -50.50 -22.37 -47.50
CA GLY A 76 -51.69 -21.87 -46.79
C GLY A 76 -51.37 -20.58 -46.05
N SER A 77 -51.61 -19.44 -46.71
CA SER A 77 -51.40 -18.09 -46.19
C SER A 77 -52.56 -17.70 -45.24
N VAL A 78 -52.25 -17.35 -43.99
CA VAL A 78 -53.07 -16.41 -43.19
C VAL A 78 -52.12 -15.56 -42.35
N ILE A 79 -52.01 -14.29 -42.73
CA ILE A 79 -51.27 -13.25 -42.02
C ILE A 79 -52.10 -12.85 -40.80
N VAL A 80 -51.63 -13.18 -39.59
CA VAL A 80 -52.08 -12.54 -38.34
C VAL A 80 -50.96 -11.62 -37.89
N GLY A 81 -51.21 -10.32 -37.95
CA GLY A 81 -50.25 -9.28 -37.58
C GLY A 81 -49.85 -9.36 -36.12
N VAL A 82 -48.61 -9.77 -35.86
CA VAL A 82 -47.97 -9.62 -34.56
C VAL A 82 -47.42 -8.20 -34.48
N LEU A 83 -48.04 -7.36 -33.66
CA LEU A 83 -47.51 -6.05 -33.29
C LEU A 83 -46.30 -6.29 -32.36
N ALA A 84 -45.11 -6.41 -32.94
CA ALA A 84 -43.86 -6.49 -32.18
C ALA A 84 -43.59 -5.12 -31.54
N VAL A 85 -43.94 -4.99 -30.25
CA VAL A 85 -43.47 -3.88 -29.43
C VAL A 85 -41.96 -4.04 -29.28
N LEU A 86 -41.19 -3.27 -30.05
CA LEU A 86 -39.76 -3.11 -29.83
C LEU A 86 -39.58 -2.45 -28.46
N SER A 87 -39.35 -3.27 -27.45
CA SER A 87 -38.89 -2.81 -26.15
C SER A 87 -37.47 -2.28 -26.34
N ALA A 88 -37.35 -0.98 -26.55
CA ALA A 88 -36.07 -0.29 -26.52
C ALA A 88 -35.53 -0.42 -25.09
N ALA A 89 -34.66 -1.41 -24.87
CA ALA A 89 -33.88 -1.49 -23.66
C ALA A 89 -33.18 -0.13 -23.51
N PRO A 90 -33.38 0.60 -22.39
CA PRO A 90 -32.63 1.80 -22.17
C PRO A 90 -31.17 1.40 -22.18
N CYS A 91 -30.44 1.95 -23.15
CA CYS A 91 -28.99 1.93 -23.18
C CYS A 91 -28.56 2.49 -21.83
N GLY A 92 -28.22 1.60 -20.90
CA GLY A 92 -27.65 1.97 -19.63
C GLY A 92 -26.38 2.73 -19.95
N ALA A 93 -26.47 4.05 -19.93
CA ALA A 93 -25.31 4.92 -19.94
C ALA A 93 -24.54 4.57 -18.66
N GLN A 94 -23.60 3.63 -18.78
CA GLN A 94 -22.60 3.43 -17.74
C GLN A 94 -21.89 4.77 -17.62
N ALA A 95 -22.13 5.44 -16.49
CA ALA A 95 -21.41 6.66 -16.15
C ALA A 95 -19.91 6.34 -16.31
N PRO A 96 -19.14 7.21 -16.99
CA PRO A 96 -17.73 6.94 -17.24
C PRO A 96 -17.05 6.68 -15.90
N THR A 97 -16.53 5.46 -15.73
CA THR A 97 -15.73 5.09 -14.56
C THR A 97 -14.63 6.14 -14.44
N PRO A 98 -14.51 6.86 -13.30
CA PRO A 98 -13.53 7.91 -13.18
C PRO A 98 -12.15 7.33 -13.51
N ARG A 99 -11.51 7.86 -14.55
CA ARG A 99 -10.13 7.49 -14.89
C ARG A 99 -9.29 7.68 -13.63
N GLY A 100 -8.47 6.68 -13.27
CA GLY A 100 -7.98 6.42 -11.90
C GLY A 100 -7.42 7.61 -11.10
N GLY A 101 -7.01 8.68 -11.78
CA GLY A 101 -6.72 10.02 -11.23
C GLY A 101 -7.82 10.59 -10.34
N ALA A 102 -9.01 10.78 -10.90
CA ALA A 102 -10.14 11.38 -10.18
C ALA A 102 -10.73 10.43 -9.12
N ALA A 103 -10.58 9.11 -9.33
CA ALA A 103 -11.15 8.11 -8.44
C ALA A 103 -10.51 8.12 -7.04
N ILE A 104 -9.20 8.39 -6.93
CA ILE A 104 -8.50 8.34 -5.63
C ILE A 104 -8.69 9.61 -4.78
N VAL A 105 -9.02 10.74 -5.39
CA VAL A 105 -9.17 12.01 -4.69
C VAL A 105 -10.29 11.90 -3.66
N GLY A 106 -10.03 12.38 -2.44
CA GLY A 106 -10.94 12.37 -1.32
C GLY A 106 -10.29 11.92 -0.01
N THR A 107 -11.14 11.81 1.01
CA THR A 107 -10.78 11.29 2.34
C THR A 107 -11.22 9.84 2.45
N TRP A 108 -10.33 8.99 2.96
CA TRP A 108 -10.53 7.56 3.07
C TRP A 108 -10.25 7.09 4.50
N ARG A 109 -11.27 6.61 5.19
CA ARG A 109 -11.17 6.09 6.56
C ARG A 109 -10.60 4.68 6.55
N LEU A 110 -9.60 4.43 7.39
CA LEU A 110 -8.96 3.13 7.55
C LEU A 110 -9.97 2.11 8.12
N GLU A 111 -10.15 0.99 7.42
CA GLU A 111 -10.87 -0.17 7.94
C GLU A 111 -9.91 -1.17 8.58
N SER A 112 -8.79 -1.46 7.91
CA SER A 112 -7.83 -2.47 8.35
C SER A 112 -6.46 -2.25 7.74
N ILE A 113 -5.42 -2.64 8.47
CA ILE A 113 -4.02 -2.69 8.04
C ILE A 113 -3.41 -4.00 8.53
N VAL A 114 -3.02 -4.87 7.60
CA VAL A 114 -2.56 -6.22 7.90
C VAL A 114 -1.30 -6.53 7.12
N ASP A 115 -0.28 -7.02 7.81
CA ASP A 115 0.93 -7.56 7.22
C ASP A 115 0.79 -9.08 7.08
N THR A 116 1.19 -9.61 5.95
CA THR A 116 1.40 -11.05 5.75
C THR A 116 2.88 -11.34 5.97
N LEU A 117 3.17 -12.12 7.00
CA LEU A 117 4.51 -12.57 7.36
C LEU A 117 4.98 -13.69 6.39
N PRO A 118 6.28 -14.05 6.38
CA PRO A 118 6.83 -15.04 5.46
C PRO A 118 6.22 -16.45 5.61
N ASP A 119 5.78 -16.80 6.81
CA ASP A 119 5.09 -18.06 7.12
C ASP A 119 3.59 -18.05 6.73
N GLY A 120 3.10 -16.94 6.16
CA GLY A 120 1.72 -16.74 5.77
C GLY A 120 0.80 -16.27 6.90
N SER A 121 1.31 -16.16 8.13
CA SER A 121 0.54 -15.62 9.26
C SER A 121 0.25 -14.13 9.07
N LEU A 122 -0.83 -13.67 9.69
CA LEU A 122 -1.28 -12.27 9.61
C LEU A 122 -0.89 -11.52 10.87
N TYR A 123 -0.30 -10.34 10.69
CA TYR A 123 0.13 -9.47 11.77
C TYR A 123 -0.47 -8.07 11.62
N SER A 124 -1.09 -7.56 12.68
CA SER A 124 -1.71 -6.23 12.71
C SER A 124 -0.98 -5.35 13.74
N TRP A 125 0.06 -4.66 13.29
CA TRP A 125 0.91 -3.84 14.17
C TRP A 125 0.19 -2.62 14.76
N LEU A 126 -0.91 -2.17 14.17
CA LEU A 126 -1.81 -1.15 14.75
C LEU A 126 -3.02 -1.75 15.50
N GLY A 127 -3.01 -3.04 15.78
CA GLY A 127 -4.11 -3.73 16.46
C GLY A 127 -5.29 -4.06 15.56
N ALA A 128 -6.35 -4.59 16.18
CA ALA A 128 -7.47 -5.19 15.45
C ALA A 128 -8.42 -4.15 14.82
N ARG A 129 -8.61 -3.00 15.47
CA ARG A 129 -9.51 -1.93 15.01
C ARG A 129 -8.84 -0.55 15.01
N PRO A 130 -7.77 -0.36 14.22
CA PRO A 130 -7.08 0.91 14.17
C PRO A 130 -8.01 2.02 13.70
N THR A 131 -7.77 3.25 14.15
CA THR A 131 -8.55 4.41 13.74
C THR A 131 -7.66 5.33 12.92
N GLY A 132 -8.14 5.80 11.77
CA GLY A 132 -7.38 6.76 11.00
C GLY A 132 -7.90 6.99 9.61
N GLU A 133 -7.16 7.76 8.83
CA GLU A 133 -7.52 8.11 7.47
C GLU A 133 -6.29 8.39 6.59
N ILE A 134 -6.51 8.28 5.29
CA ILE A 134 -5.62 8.79 4.26
C ILE A 134 -6.39 9.78 3.38
N ARG A 135 -5.77 10.91 3.07
CA ARG A 135 -6.34 11.94 2.21
C ARG A 135 -5.50 12.09 0.96
N TYR A 136 -6.17 12.24 -0.19
CA TYR A 136 -5.58 12.62 -1.46
C TYR A 136 -6.34 13.82 -2.00
N ASP A 137 -5.67 14.94 -2.25
CA ASP A 137 -6.30 16.12 -2.81
C ASP A 137 -6.03 16.27 -4.32
N ALA A 138 -6.85 17.07 -4.99
CA ALA A 138 -6.73 17.31 -6.43
C ALA A 138 -5.45 18.10 -6.81
N THR A 139 -4.77 18.72 -5.85
CA THR A 139 -3.53 19.47 -6.08
C THR A 139 -2.28 18.57 -6.07
N GLY A 140 -2.45 17.28 -5.76
CA GLY A 140 -1.38 16.29 -5.74
C GLY A 140 -0.68 16.15 -4.39
N HIS A 141 -1.31 16.58 -3.28
CA HIS A 141 -0.82 16.28 -1.93
C HIS A 141 -1.63 15.17 -1.26
N MET A 142 -0.99 14.52 -0.30
CA MET A 142 -1.58 13.46 0.48
C MET A 142 -1.09 13.49 1.93
N ALA A 143 -1.89 12.95 2.84
CA ALA A 143 -1.54 12.80 4.25
C ALA A 143 -2.11 11.49 4.82
N VAL A 144 -1.35 10.85 5.70
CA VAL A 144 -1.73 9.67 6.48
C VAL A 144 -1.77 10.03 7.96
N GLN A 145 -2.82 9.57 8.64
CA GLN A 145 -2.99 9.72 10.08
C GLN A 145 -3.64 8.45 10.64
N PHE A 146 -2.85 7.57 11.27
CA PHE A 146 -3.34 6.32 11.88
C PHE A 146 -3.00 6.25 13.36
N MET A 147 -3.95 5.77 14.15
CA MET A 147 -3.85 5.52 15.58
C MET A 147 -4.08 4.04 15.84
N ARG A 148 -3.22 3.45 16.68
CA ARG A 148 -3.31 2.07 17.14
C ARG A 148 -4.57 1.83 17.97
N ASP A 149 -5.06 0.59 17.92
CA ASP A 149 -6.02 -0.01 18.84
C ASP A 149 -5.32 -1.05 19.75
N PRO A 150 -5.45 -0.97 21.07
CA PRO A 150 -6.10 0.10 21.82
C PRO A 150 -5.36 1.44 21.68
N ARG A 151 -6.11 2.54 21.81
CA ARG A 151 -5.55 3.90 21.82
C ARG A 151 -4.50 4.03 22.94
N PRO A 152 -3.30 4.54 22.66
CA PRO A 152 -2.33 4.86 23.70
C PRO A 152 -2.88 5.87 24.71
N THR A 153 -2.72 5.57 26.00
CA THR A 153 -3.06 6.45 27.12
C THR A 153 -1.83 6.68 27.99
N VAL A 154 -1.83 7.78 28.74
CA VAL A 154 -0.79 8.10 29.73
C VAL A 154 -1.47 8.28 31.09
N ALA A 155 -0.79 7.91 32.18
CA ALA A 155 -1.38 7.84 33.51
C ALA A 155 -1.91 9.21 33.99
N ALA A 156 -1.16 10.28 33.69
CA ALA A 156 -1.54 11.65 34.02
C ALA A 156 -2.66 12.24 33.13
N GLY A 157 -3.14 11.50 32.12
CA GLY A 157 -4.14 11.97 31.16
C GLY A 157 -3.65 13.01 30.14
N THR A 158 -2.42 13.51 30.29
CA THR A 158 -1.80 14.48 29.37
C THR A 158 -0.37 14.10 29.00
N ALA A 159 -0.07 14.15 27.70
CA ALA A 159 1.28 13.86 27.20
C ALA A 159 2.34 14.84 27.74
N ARG A 160 1.93 16.04 28.20
CA ARG A 160 2.84 17.02 28.82
C ARG A 160 3.42 16.57 30.15
N GLN A 161 2.77 15.62 30.81
CA GLN A 161 3.20 15.05 32.10
C GLN A 161 3.57 13.57 31.97
N ALA A 162 3.64 13.06 30.74
CA ALA A 162 3.99 11.68 30.48
C ALA A 162 5.50 11.45 30.72
N THR A 163 5.81 10.29 31.29
CA THR A 163 7.17 9.80 31.38
C THR A 163 7.75 9.52 29.98
N PRO A 164 9.09 9.49 29.82
CA PRO A 164 9.71 9.11 28.56
C PRO A 164 9.23 7.74 28.03
N GLN A 165 8.97 6.78 28.91
CA GLN A 165 8.46 5.45 28.56
C GLN A 165 7.03 5.52 28.00
N GLU A 166 6.16 6.30 28.63
CA GLU A 166 4.80 6.54 28.11
C GLU A 166 4.82 7.26 26.77
N LEU A 167 5.72 8.24 26.59
CA LEU A 167 5.89 8.93 25.30
C LEU A 167 6.33 7.98 24.17
N ARG A 168 7.16 6.97 24.47
CA ARG A 168 7.51 5.93 23.50
C ARG A 168 6.28 5.14 23.06
N VAL A 169 5.41 4.74 24.00
CA VAL A 169 4.16 4.03 23.68
C VAL A 169 3.22 4.91 22.85
N VAL A 170 3.13 6.21 23.14
CA VAL A 170 2.35 7.15 22.35
C VAL A 170 2.91 7.29 20.93
N TYR A 171 4.24 7.42 20.80
CA TYR A 171 4.93 7.47 19.51
C TYR A 171 4.67 6.20 18.68
N ASP A 172 4.89 5.01 19.26
CA ASP A 172 4.72 3.73 18.56
C ASP A 172 3.25 3.39 18.26
N GLY A 173 2.32 4.08 18.92
CA GLY A 173 0.88 3.95 18.75
C GLY A 173 0.26 4.93 17.76
N TYR A 174 1.06 5.79 17.11
CA TYR A 174 0.59 6.69 16.07
C TYR A 174 1.49 6.59 14.83
N TYR A 175 0.90 6.71 13.64
CA TYR A 175 1.64 6.66 12.39
C TYR A 175 1.13 7.74 11.45
N ALA A 176 2.01 8.67 11.13
CA ALA A 176 1.65 9.87 10.40
C ALA A 176 2.79 10.32 9.48
N TYR A 177 2.43 10.68 8.26
CA TYR A 177 3.31 11.35 7.31
C TYR A 177 2.48 12.09 6.26
N PHE A 178 3.10 13.03 5.55
CA PHE A 178 2.48 13.69 4.41
C PHE A 178 3.50 14.05 3.33
N GLY A 179 2.98 14.41 2.16
CA GLY A 179 3.77 14.99 1.06
C GLY A 179 3.03 14.94 -0.27
N ARG A 180 3.80 14.98 -1.37
CA ARG A 180 3.24 14.83 -2.73
C ARG A 180 2.87 13.39 -3.04
N TYR A 181 1.95 13.22 -3.98
CA TYR A 181 1.72 11.93 -4.63
C TYR A 181 1.61 12.03 -6.15
N ARG A 182 1.84 10.89 -6.82
CA ARG A 182 1.62 10.73 -8.25
C ARG A 182 1.02 9.36 -8.54
N LEU A 183 -0.04 9.33 -9.33
CA LEU A 183 -0.60 8.09 -9.86
C LEU A 183 0.15 7.64 -11.12
N SER A 184 0.21 6.33 -11.34
CA SER A 184 0.64 5.77 -12.62
C SER A 184 -0.35 6.14 -13.72
N GLY A 185 0.11 6.13 -14.98
CA GLY A 185 -0.78 6.36 -16.12
C GLY A 185 -1.93 5.35 -16.22
N ARG A 186 -1.76 4.14 -15.66
CA ARG A 186 -2.80 3.10 -15.57
C ARG A 186 -3.74 3.28 -14.37
N GLY A 187 -3.38 4.12 -13.40
CA GLY A 187 -4.15 4.29 -12.15
C GLY A 187 -4.09 3.09 -11.20
N ASP A 188 -3.16 2.15 -11.42
CA ASP A 188 -2.99 0.91 -10.65
C ASP A 188 -1.93 1.02 -9.54
N SER A 189 -1.21 2.13 -9.50
CA SER A 189 -0.20 2.39 -8.49
C SER A 189 -0.10 3.87 -8.18
N VAL A 190 0.22 4.14 -6.91
CA VAL A 190 0.43 5.47 -6.38
C VAL A 190 1.85 5.55 -5.82
N THR A 191 2.56 6.63 -6.12
CA THR A 191 3.86 6.97 -5.58
C THR A 191 3.72 8.11 -4.61
N HIS A 192 4.14 7.93 -3.36
CA HIS A 192 4.17 8.97 -2.34
C HIS A 192 5.61 9.47 -2.20
N PHE A 193 5.79 10.78 -2.17
CA PHE A 193 7.05 11.46 -1.92
C PHE A 193 6.96 12.07 -0.53
N ILE A 194 7.70 11.51 0.43
CA ILE A 194 7.52 11.82 1.84
C ILE A 194 8.26 13.12 2.19
N GLU A 195 7.51 14.16 2.59
CA GLU A 195 8.07 15.47 2.96
C GLU A 195 8.32 15.57 4.46
N ALA A 196 7.39 15.02 5.27
CA ALA A 196 7.52 14.93 6.71
C ALA A 196 6.85 13.65 7.22
N SER A 197 7.41 13.08 8.28
CA SER A 197 6.88 11.90 8.96
C SER A 197 7.15 11.98 10.45
N LEU A 198 6.28 11.33 11.23
CA LEU A 198 6.56 11.04 12.64
C LEU A 198 7.79 10.12 12.77
N HIS A 199 8.05 9.30 11.75
CA HIS A 199 9.18 8.38 11.66
C HIS A 199 10.33 9.04 10.87
N PRO A 200 11.39 9.52 11.54
CA PRO A 200 12.41 10.38 10.91
C PRO A 200 13.10 9.73 9.70
N GLU A 201 13.25 8.41 9.72
CA GLU A 201 13.86 7.62 8.64
C GLU A 201 13.05 7.61 7.35
N GLU A 202 11.75 7.94 7.39
CA GLU A 202 10.90 7.98 6.19
C GLU A 202 11.03 9.30 5.42
N VAL A 203 11.55 10.37 6.03
CA VAL A 203 11.65 11.69 5.39
C VAL A 203 12.53 11.62 4.14
N GLY A 204 12.00 12.09 3.01
CA GLY A 204 12.67 12.03 1.70
C GLY A 204 12.54 10.67 1.00
N SER A 205 11.91 9.67 1.62
CA SER A 205 11.66 8.37 0.99
C SER A 205 10.59 8.46 -0.10
N VAL A 206 10.61 7.47 -1.00
CA VAL A 206 9.63 7.32 -2.07
C VAL A 206 8.91 5.97 -1.91
N TYR A 207 7.62 6.00 -1.64
CA TYR A 207 6.81 4.79 -1.49
C TYR A 207 5.95 4.53 -2.71
N ARG A 208 6.23 3.43 -3.40
CA ARG A 208 5.39 2.93 -4.50
C ARG A 208 4.45 1.87 -3.98
N ARG A 209 3.15 2.08 -4.16
CA ARG A 209 2.10 1.18 -3.67
C ARG A 209 1.16 0.81 -4.80
N ALA A 210 0.73 -0.45 -4.85
CA ALA A 210 -0.36 -0.83 -5.72
C ALA A 210 -1.67 -0.28 -5.14
N VAL A 211 -2.54 0.23 -6.01
CA VAL A 211 -3.81 0.81 -5.60
C VAL A 211 -4.95 0.27 -6.46
N ARG A 212 -6.10 0.05 -5.82
CA ARG A 212 -7.36 -0.24 -6.49
C ARG A 212 -8.48 0.53 -5.82
N VAL A 213 -9.22 1.29 -6.61
CA VAL A 213 -10.45 1.97 -6.18
C VAL A 213 -11.63 1.21 -6.75
N ASP A 214 -12.64 0.96 -5.91
CA ASP A 214 -13.84 0.19 -6.22
C ASP A 214 -15.03 0.84 -5.52
N GLY A 215 -15.68 1.77 -6.24
CA GLY A 215 -16.69 2.66 -5.70
C GLY A 215 -16.17 3.45 -4.49
N ASP A 216 -16.77 3.18 -3.33
CA ASP A 216 -16.43 3.79 -2.04
C ASP A 216 -15.35 3.03 -1.27
N ARG A 217 -14.67 2.06 -1.89
CA ARG A 217 -13.58 1.31 -1.27
C ARG A 217 -12.24 1.61 -1.94
N LEU A 218 -11.22 1.79 -1.10
CA LEU A 218 -9.84 1.94 -1.53
C LEU A 218 -9.01 0.81 -0.94
N PHE A 219 -8.22 0.16 -1.79
CA PHE A 219 -7.31 -0.90 -1.42
C PHE A 219 -5.89 -0.46 -1.77
N ILE A 220 -4.99 -0.52 -0.80
CA ILE A 220 -3.57 -0.22 -1.00
C ILE A 220 -2.76 -1.44 -0.60
N THR A 221 -1.84 -1.86 -1.46
CA THR A 221 -0.88 -2.92 -1.16
C THR A 221 0.54 -2.38 -1.22
N SER A 222 1.32 -2.62 -0.17
CA SER A 222 2.75 -2.31 -0.12
C SER A 222 3.55 -3.59 0.03
N GLN A 223 4.75 -3.60 -0.54
CA GLN A 223 5.75 -4.63 -0.31
C GLN A 223 6.98 -3.94 0.29
N PHE A 224 7.54 -4.51 1.35
CA PHE A 224 8.70 -3.93 2.03
C PHE A 224 9.59 -5.05 2.56
N ILE A 225 10.89 -4.78 2.65
CA ILE A 225 11.83 -5.71 3.28
C ILE A 225 11.91 -5.30 4.75
N ASP A 226 11.57 -6.22 5.64
CA ASP A 226 11.70 -5.94 7.07
C ASP A 226 13.17 -5.92 7.48
N ALA A 227 13.54 -4.94 8.30
CA ALA A 227 14.93 -4.71 8.65
C ALA A 227 15.50 -5.80 9.58
N THR A 228 14.63 -6.45 10.36
CA THR A 228 14.98 -7.47 11.34
C THR A 228 15.19 -8.82 10.68
N ASP A 229 14.26 -9.27 9.83
CA ASP A 229 14.35 -10.60 9.20
C ASP A 229 14.92 -10.60 7.77
N ARG A 230 15.03 -9.43 7.13
CA ARG A 230 15.47 -9.27 5.73
C ARG A 230 14.60 -10.00 4.71
N VAL A 231 13.35 -10.29 5.06
CA VAL A 231 12.38 -10.96 4.19
C VAL A 231 11.42 -9.93 3.59
N LEU A 232 10.85 -10.27 2.43
CA LEU A 232 9.80 -9.49 1.79
C LEU A 232 8.46 -9.71 2.50
N HIS A 233 7.95 -8.65 3.13
CA HIS A 233 6.62 -8.60 3.72
C HIS A 233 5.65 -7.91 2.78
N ARG A 234 4.37 -8.28 2.89
CA ARG A 234 3.28 -7.63 2.16
C ARG A 234 2.28 -7.01 3.14
N ARG A 235 2.06 -5.71 3.02
CA ARG A 235 1.04 -4.97 3.76
C ARG A 235 -0.18 -4.73 2.91
N PHE A 236 -1.35 -5.07 3.43
CA PHE A 236 -2.65 -4.80 2.82
C PHE A 236 -3.46 -3.83 3.66
N LEU A 237 -3.93 -2.75 3.03
CA LEU A 237 -4.78 -1.75 3.65
C LEU A 237 -6.12 -1.68 2.95
N LYS A 238 -7.19 -1.59 3.73
CA LYS A 238 -8.57 -1.37 3.27
C LYS A 238 -9.08 -0.07 3.84
N PHE A 239 -9.77 0.70 3.02
CA PHE A 239 -10.38 1.96 3.43
C PHE A 239 -11.77 2.11 2.83
N ASN A 240 -12.61 2.88 3.53
CA ASN A 240 -13.89 3.38 3.02
C ASN A 240 -13.82 4.88 2.77
N ARG A 241 -14.47 5.34 1.71
CA ARG A 241 -14.63 6.76 1.41
C ARG A 241 -15.43 7.43 2.52
N VAL A 242 -14.96 8.59 2.97
CA VAL A 242 -15.71 9.50 3.85
C VAL A 242 -16.59 10.37 2.96
N ARG A 243 -17.90 10.41 3.28
CA ARG A 243 -18.89 11.24 2.61
C ARG A 243 -19.07 12.57 3.36
#